data_AF-A0A3D5D942-F1
#
_entry.id   AF-A0A3D5D942-F1
#
_cell.length_a   1.000
_cell.length_b   1.000
_cell.length_c   1.000
_cell.angle_alpha   90.00
_cell.angle_beta   90.00
_cell.angle_gamma   90.00
#
_symmetry.space_group_name_H-M   'P 1'
#
loop_
_entity.id
_entity.type
_entity.pdbx_description
1 polymer ?
#
loop_
_entity_poly.entity_id
_entity_poly.type
_entity_poly.pdbx_seq_one_letter_code
_entity_poly.pdbx_strand_id
1 'polypeptide(L)'
;MKRAILFLGLCVGAVQAEVKLAPVFGDYMVLQRGAVAPVWGTAAPGEKVTVEFAGQTKRTVAGLDGQWRVRLDAINDLKVNPLFKVTGENVIRLKEVLVGEVWFASGQSNMAWPVSKCRDFEKEKAVAKFRHIRMFTTARKPALEPQAAVDGKWTECTPETVGAFSGTAYFFARALHEKLKVPVGIVHSSWGGTAIEAWTSWEAQQDDPRLQLVHQPWKDKAAADRNKPANLFNGMVNPHIPYAIRGAIWYQGERNSRHIGFAKAYSIQLPMMINDWRRRWGQGDFPFLFVQLPNFKAVNLDPNAVSVWAHTRESMAKTLVLPNTGMATTIDIGDAKDIHPKNKQDVGRRLANWALAEFYNQTDVPTSGPLYESHKIEGSKVIVTFRHAKGLAAKGGREVAGFAMAGADKKFYGATAIIRQDGRVEVTCELVEQPAAIRYGWADNPVVNLVNRHGLPAAPFRTDDW
;
A
#
# COMPACT_ATOMS: atom_id res chain seq x y z
N MET A 1 -6.39 -53.11 61.63
CA MET A 1 -6.12 -52.65 60.25
C MET A 1 -6.00 -51.13 60.25
N LYS A 2 -4.78 -50.58 60.21
CA LYS A 2 -4.53 -49.13 60.09
C LYS A 2 -4.13 -48.83 58.65
N ARG A 3 -4.95 -48.09 57.91
CA ARG A 3 -4.65 -47.66 56.53
C ARG A 3 -3.83 -46.36 56.59
N ALA A 4 -2.59 -46.43 56.11
CA ALA A 4 -1.75 -45.27 55.88
C ALA A 4 -2.17 -44.59 54.56
N ILE A 5 -2.47 -43.29 54.62
CA ILE A 5 -2.75 -42.46 53.45
C ILE A 5 -1.42 -41.85 53.02
N LEU A 6 -0.93 -42.26 51.83
CA LEU A 6 0.27 -41.74 51.21
C LEU A 6 -0.10 -40.48 50.41
N PHE A 7 0.32 -39.30 50.87
CA PHE A 7 0.21 -38.05 50.11
C PHE A 7 1.30 -38.03 49.04
N LEU A 8 0.90 -38.23 47.79
CA LEU A 8 1.76 -38.07 46.62
C LEU A 8 1.81 -36.57 46.27
N GLY A 9 2.90 -35.89 46.66
CA GLY A 9 3.13 -34.50 46.28
C GLY A 9 3.42 -34.39 44.78
N LEU A 10 2.49 -33.80 44.01
CA LEU A 10 2.76 -33.38 42.64
C LEU A 10 3.71 -32.17 42.68
N CYS A 11 4.98 -32.38 42.37
CA CYS A 11 5.89 -31.29 42.00
C CYS A 11 5.47 -30.75 40.63
N VAL A 12 4.66 -29.69 40.62
CA VAL A 12 4.43 -28.89 39.42
C VAL A 12 5.70 -28.08 39.18
N GLY A 13 6.56 -28.57 38.29
CA GLY A 13 7.72 -27.80 37.82
C GLY A 13 7.21 -26.51 37.18
N ALA A 14 7.64 -25.36 37.71
CA ALA A 14 7.39 -24.08 37.08
C ALA A 14 8.09 -24.09 35.72
N VAL A 15 7.31 -24.16 34.64
CA VAL A 15 7.82 -23.94 33.29
C VAL A 15 8.20 -22.46 33.22
N GLN A 16 9.49 -22.15 33.40
CA GLN A 16 10.01 -20.81 33.20
C GLN A 16 9.81 -20.42 31.74
N ALA A 17 8.95 -19.42 31.50
CA ALA A 17 8.65 -18.96 30.16
C ALA A 17 9.72 -17.96 29.73
N GLU A 18 10.62 -18.39 28.85
CA GLU A 18 11.66 -17.53 28.26
C GLU A 18 11.08 -16.26 27.62
N VAL A 19 11.80 -15.15 27.73
CA VAL A 19 11.50 -13.93 26.97
C VAL A 19 11.57 -14.25 25.47
N LYS A 20 10.56 -13.79 24.74
CA LYS A 20 10.42 -13.90 23.28
C LYS A 20 10.09 -12.53 22.71
N LEU A 21 10.62 -12.24 21.53
CA LEU A 21 10.25 -11.08 20.73
C LEU A 21 9.08 -11.41 19.81
N ALA A 22 8.28 -10.41 19.45
CA ALA A 22 7.33 -10.56 18.34
C ALA A 22 8.07 -10.93 17.04
N PRO A 23 7.51 -11.79 16.16
CA PRO A 23 8.27 -12.35 15.02
C PRO A 23 8.81 -11.34 14.00
N VAL A 24 8.28 -10.11 13.98
CA VAL A 24 8.80 -9.03 13.12
C VAL A 24 10.20 -8.56 13.55
N PHE A 25 10.62 -8.83 14.79
CA PHE A 25 11.98 -8.57 15.23
C PHE A 25 12.86 -9.79 14.97
N GLY A 26 13.90 -9.61 14.17
CA GLY A 26 14.84 -10.66 13.82
C GLY A 26 16.15 -10.11 13.29
N ASP A 27 17.10 -11.01 13.00
CA ASP A 27 18.32 -10.63 12.30
C ASP A 27 17.99 -9.89 11.00
N TYR A 28 18.85 -8.96 10.60
CA TYR A 28 18.66 -8.14 9.41
C TYR A 28 17.39 -7.25 9.44
N MET A 29 16.74 -7.01 10.57
CA MET A 29 15.63 -6.05 10.61
C MET A 29 16.09 -4.60 10.38
N VAL A 30 15.14 -3.72 10.05
CA VAL A 30 15.36 -2.27 9.96
C VAL A 30 14.37 -1.57 10.88
N LEU A 31 14.86 -0.79 11.85
CA LEU A 31 14.03 0.03 12.72
C LEU A 31 13.84 1.44 12.12
N GLN A 32 12.63 1.99 12.28
CA GLN A 32 12.29 3.32 11.77
C GLN A 32 13.11 4.40 12.48
N ARG A 33 13.76 5.24 11.69
CA ARG A 33 14.49 6.42 12.17
C ARG A 33 13.54 7.58 12.47
N GLY A 34 13.97 8.48 13.36
CA GLY A 34 13.26 9.73 13.63
C GLY A 34 11.87 9.58 14.28
N ALA A 35 11.54 8.38 14.76
CA ALA A 35 10.30 8.10 15.48
C ALA A 35 10.59 7.21 16.69
N VAL A 36 9.73 7.30 17.71
CA VAL A 36 9.72 6.34 18.82
C VAL A 36 9.45 4.94 18.26
N ALA A 37 10.29 3.97 18.61
CA ALA A 37 10.18 2.61 18.13
C ALA A 37 9.71 1.67 19.25
N PRO A 38 8.46 1.18 19.22
CA PRO A 38 8.00 0.16 20.14
C PRO A 38 8.73 -1.17 19.89
N VAL A 39 9.15 -1.83 20.96
CA VAL A 39 9.68 -3.19 20.94
C VAL A 39 8.87 -4.01 21.93
N TRP A 40 8.35 -5.15 21.51
CA TRP A 40 7.43 -5.96 22.32
C TRP A 40 7.62 -7.46 22.07
N GLY A 41 6.99 -8.22 22.94
CA GLY A 41 6.93 -9.67 22.86
C GLY A 41 6.26 -10.27 24.09
N THR A 42 6.61 -11.51 24.41
CA THR A 42 6.07 -12.23 25.57
C THR A 42 7.17 -12.68 26.52
N ALA A 43 6.86 -12.85 27.80
CA ALA A 43 7.75 -13.37 28.84
C ALA A 43 6.91 -13.94 29.99
N ALA A 44 7.53 -14.54 31.02
CA ALA A 44 6.79 -14.96 32.20
C ALA A 44 6.17 -13.73 32.90
N PRO A 45 4.93 -13.82 33.46
CA PRO A 45 4.35 -12.72 34.23
C PRO A 45 5.27 -12.21 35.34
N GLY A 46 5.49 -10.89 35.39
CA GLY A 46 6.39 -10.27 36.36
C GLY A 46 7.88 -10.32 36.01
N GLU A 47 8.25 -10.96 34.89
CA GLU A 47 9.64 -11.01 34.43
C GLU A 47 10.15 -9.61 34.04
N LYS A 48 11.37 -9.28 34.48
CA LYS A 48 12.05 -8.03 34.12
C LYS A 48 12.70 -8.18 32.75
N VAL A 49 12.33 -7.33 31.81
CA VAL A 49 12.89 -7.32 30.46
C VAL A 49 13.70 -6.04 30.22
N THR A 50 14.93 -6.19 29.75
CA THR A 50 15.83 -5.10 29.34
C THR A 50 16.10 -5.19 27.84
N VAL A 51 15.96 -4.08 27.12
CA VAL A 51 16.30 -3.94 25.69
C VAL A 51 17.46 -2.95 25.54
N GLU A 52 18.49 -3.36 24.81
CA GLU A 52 19.69 -2.58 24.54
C GLU A 52 19.92 -2.47 23.03
N PHE A 53 19.94 -1.23 22.50
CA PHE A 53 20.23 -0.95 21.09
C PHE A 53 20.56 0.53 20.88
N ALA A 54 21.45 0.84 19.93
CA ALA A 54 21.81 2.22 19.56
C ALA A 54 22.19 3.12 20.76
N GLY A 55 22.93 2.57 21.73
CA GLY A 55 23.34 3.29 22.95
C GLY A 55 22.23 3.47 23.99
N GLN A 56 21.01 3.00 23.72
CA GLN A 56 19.89 3.05 24.66
C GLN A 56 19.79 1.77 25.48
N THR A 57 19.36 1.90 26.73
CA THR A 57 18.92 0.79 27.58
C THR A 57 17.52 1.11 28.12
N LYS A 58 16.52 0.36 27.69
CA LYS A 58 15.13 0.49 28.16
C LYS A 58 14.73 -0.75 28.95
N ARG A 59 13.91 -0.57 29.98
CA ARG A 59 13.48 -1.65 30.88
C ARG A 59 11.97 -1.64 31.05
N THR A 60 11.40 -2.83 31.24
CA THR A 60 9.98 -3.04 31.53
C THR A 60 9.79 -4.30 32.35
N VAL A 61 8.56 -4.56 32.77
CA VAL A 61 8.14 -5.80 33.43
C VAL A 61 6.99 -6.38 32.62
N ALA A 62 7.02 -7.69 32.38
CA ALA A 62 5.94 -8.36 31.68
C ALA A 62 4.66 -8.35 32.52
N GLY A 63 3.54 -8.05 31.86
CA GLY A 63 2.22 -8.01 32.47
C GLY A 63 1.74 -9.39 32.91
N LEU A 64 0.59 -9.42 33.58
CA LEU A 64 -0.07 -10.67 34.00
C LEU A 64 -0.52 -11.53 32.81
N ASP A 65 -0.72 -10.92 31.65
CA ASP A 65 -0.99 -11.56 30.37
C ASP A 65 0.28 -12.06 29.64
N GLY A 66 1.44 -11.93 30.28
CA GLY A 66 2.75 -12.27 29.72
C GLY A 66 3.25 -11.32 28.65
N GLN A 67 2.51 -10.26 28.30
CA GLN A 67 2.95 -9.29 27.29
C GLN A 67 3.90 -8.27 27.91
N TRP A 68 4.91 -7.87 27.16
CA TRP A 68 5.80 -6.78 27.56
C TRP A 68 6.06 -5.84 26.39
N ARG A 69 6.34 -4.58 26.71
CA ARG A 69 6.72 -3.57 25.72
C ARG A 69 7.65 -2.53 26.32
N VAL A 70 8.64 -2.12 25.54
CA VAL A 70 9.44 -0.91 25.77
C VAL A 70 9.26 0.04 24.58
N ARG A 71 9.67 1.30 24.78
CA ARG A 71 9.76 2.31 23.72
C ARG A 71 11.19 2.79 23.63
N LEU A 72 11.85 2.53 22.51
CA LEU A 72 13.11 3.16 22.18
C LEU A 72 12.83 4.60 21.76
N ASP A 73 13.63 5.55 22.24
CA ASP A 73 13.56 6.93 21.80
C ASP A 73 13.96 7.02 20.33
N ALA A 74 13.59 8.12 19.67
CA ALA A 74 13.88 8.31 18.25
C ALA A 74 15.38 8.16 17.96
N ILE A 75 15.72 7.26 17.04
CA ILE A 75 17.09 7.00 16.61
C ILE A 75 17.31 7.71 15.28
N ASN A 76 18.26 8.65 15.22
CA ASN A 76 18.59 9.39 14.01
C ASN A 76 19.97 9.02 13.44
N ASP A 77 20.84 8.45 14.26
CA ASP A 77 22.14 7.97 13.80
C ASP A 77 21.94 6.70 12.95
N LEU A 78 22.50 6.73 11.74
CA LEU A 78 22.49 5.60 10.81
C LEU A 78 23.66 4.63 11.06
N LYS A 79 24.66 5.03 11.85
CA LYS A 79 25.87 4.27 12.17
C LYS A 79 25.82 3.73 13.59
N VAL A 80 24.78 2.96 13.89
CA VAL A 80 24.63 2.32 15.20
C VAL A 80 25.38 0.97 15.25
N ASN A 81 25.78 0.55 16.45
CA ASN A 81 26.17 -0.84 16.66
C ASN A 81 24.99 -1.75 16.26
N PRO A 82 25.17 -2.68 15.30
CA PRO A 82 24.07 -3.47 14.75
C PRO A 82 23.58 -4.58 15.68
N LEU A 83 24.20 -4.76 16.85
CA LEU A 83 23.78 -5.72 17.86
C LEU A 83 22.59 -5.17 18.67
N PHE A 84 21.43 -5.80 18.49
CA PHE A 84 20.25 -5.57 19.30
C PHE A 84 20.12 -6.69 20.33
N LYS A 85 19.95 -6.35 21.60
CA LYS A 85 19.95 -7.33 22.69
C LYS A 85 18.70 -7.17 23.56
N VAL A 86 18.07 -8.29 23.88
CA VAL A 86 17.01 -8.39 24.88
C VAL A 86 17.45 -9.34 25.98
N THR A 87 17.28 -8.94 27.23
CA THR A 87 17.66 -9.74 28.40
C THR A 87 16.47 -9.85 29.33
N GLY A 88 16.05 -11.08 29.60
CA GLY A 88 15.13 -11.49 30.66
C GLY A 88 15.76 -12.64 31.44
N GLU A 89 15.03 -13.73 31.64
CA GLU A 89 15.61 -15.00 32.16
C GLU A 89 16.58 -15.64 31.15
N ASN A 90 16.40 -15.38 29.86
CA ASN A 90 17.32 -15.69 28.76
C ASN A 90 17.78 -14.41 28.03
N VAL A 91 18.76 -14.55 27.13
CA VAL A 91 19.30 -13.44 26.33
C VAL A 91 19.08 -13.69 24.84
N ILE A 92 18.34 -12.79 24.18
CA ILE A 92 18.20 -12.76 22.72
C ILE A 92 19.19 -11.75 22.14
N ARG A 93 19.87 -12.13 21.06
CA ARG A 93 20.78 -11.26 20.31
C ARG A 93 20.40 -11.29 18.83
N LEU A 94 19.96 -10.15 18.32
CA LEU A 94 19.73 -9.96 16.89
C LEU A 94 20.92 -9.21 16.29
N LYS A 95 21.39 -9.68 15.15
CA LYS A 95 22.55 -9.16 14.43
C LYS A 95 22.11 -8.38 13.20
N GLU A 96 23.05 -7.57 12.71
CA GLU A 96 22.85 -6.80 11.48
C GLU A 96 21.64 -5.87 11.55
N VAL A 97 21.23 -5.36 12.72
CA VAL A 97 20.06 -4.45 12.81
C VAL A 97 20.42 -3.07 12.27
N LEU A 98 19.62 -2.55 11.35
CA LEU A 98 19.80 -1.21 10.77
C LEU A 98 18.77 -0.22 11.31
N VAL A 99 19.09 1.07 11.18
CA VAL A 99 18.15 2.19 11.38
C VAL A 99 17.97 2.90 10.05
N GLY A 100 16.71 3.15 9.66
CA GLY A 100 16.40 3.68 8.33
C GLY A 100 14.92 3.99 8.15
N GLU A 101 14.45 4.00 6.91
CA GLU A 101 13.03 4.12 6.61
C GLU A 101 12.35 2.76 6.59
N VAL A 102 11.19 2.64 7.21
CA VAL A 102 10.38 1.41 7.23
C VAL A 102 9.03 1.71 6.59
N TRP A 103 8.66 0.92 5.59
CA TRP A 103 7.35 1.02 4.95
C TRP A 103 6.60 -0.30 5.01
N PHE A 104 5.29 -0.23 5.27
CA PHE A 104 4.40 -1.38 5.23
C PHE A 104 3.83 -1.54 3.82
N ALA A 105 4.14 -2.64 3.14
CA ALA A 105 3.71 -2.91 1.77
C ALA A 105 2.64 -4.00 1.74
N SER A 106 1.45 -3.66 1.27
CA SER A 106 0.29 -4.56 1.32
C SER A 106 -0.61 -4.50 0.08
N GLY A 107 -1.55 -5.43 -0.02
CA GLY A 107 -2.48 -5.56 -1.12
C GLY A 107 -2.60 -6.99 -1.63
N GLN A 108 -2.78 -7.14 -2.94
CA GLN A 108 -3.01 -8.44 -3.57
C GLN A 108 -1.86 -8.88 -4.49
N SER A 109 -2.17 -9.58 -5.59
CA SER A 109 -1.22 -10.28 -6.44
C SER A 109 -0.23 -9.35 -7.12
N ASN A 110 -0.62 -8.12 -7.45
CA ASN A 110 0.28 -7.13 -8.02
C ASN A 110 1.26 -6.52 -6.99
N MET A 111 0.89 -6.49 -5.70
CA MET A 111 1.86 -6.25 -4.61
C MET A 111 2.73 -7.50 -4.38
N ALA A 112 2.15 -8.69 -4.39
CA ALA A 112 2.87 -9.96 -4.19
C ALA A 112 3.76 -10.37 -5.38
N TRP A 113 3.70 -9.66 -6.50
CA TRP A 113 4.36 -10.04 -7.74
C TRP A 113 5.87 -10.03 -7.57
N PRO A 114 6.58 -11.15 -7.76
CA PRO A 114 7.98 -11.23 -7.43
C PRO A 114 8.85 -10.52 -8.48
N VAL A 115 10.02 -9.99 -8.08
CA VAL A 115 11.01 -9.38 -9.00
C VAL A 115 11.42 -10.36 -10.11
N SER A 116 11.51 -11.66 -9.81
CA SER A 116 11.77 -12.73 -10.79
C SER A 116 10.79 -12.81 -11.95
N LYS A 117 9.59 -12.21 -11.81
CA LYS A 117 8.57 -12.13 -12.86
C LYS A 117 8.40 -10.72 -13.43
N CYS A 118 9.23 -9.76 -13.01
CA CYS A 118 9.20 -8.40 -13.54
C CYS A 118 9.93 -8.33 -14.89
N ARG A 119 9.70 -7.22 -15.61
CA ARG A 119 10.43 -6.90 -16.85
C ARG A 119 11.94 -6.86 -16.58
N ASP A 120 12.76 -7.34 -17.51
CA ASP A 120 14.23 -7.27 -17.44
C ASP A 120 14.87 -7.92 -16.18
N PHE A 121 14.24 -8.98 -15.61
CA PHE A 121 14.70 -9.59 -14.35
C PHE A 121 16.21 -9.87 -14.28
N GLU A 122 16.81 -10.48 -15.28
CA GLU A 122 18.25 -10.81 -15.25
C GLU A 122 19.14 -9.57 -15.10
N LYS A 123 18.76 -8.43 -15.70
CA LYS A 123 19.47 -7.16 -15.52
C LYS A 123 19.28 -6.63 -14.11
N GLU A 124 18.04 -6.66 -13.61
CA GLU A 124 17.72 -6.20 -12.25
C GLU A 124 18.44 -7.03 -11.19
N LYS A 125 18.53 -8.36 -11.40
CA LYS A 125 19.24 -9.31 -10.54
C LYS A 125 20.73 -9.01 -10.47
N ALA A 126 21.39 -8.82 -11.63
CA ALA A 126 22.82 -8.61 -11.70
C ALA A 126 23.30 -7.37 -10.92
N VAL A 127 22.45 -6.33 -10.83
CA VAL A 127 22.78 -5.07 -10.14
C VAL A 127 22.20 -4.98 -8.72
N ALA A 128 21.45 -5.97 -8.24
CA ALA A 128 20.76 -5.95 -6.94
C ALA A 128 21.70 -6.17 -5.74
N LYS A 129 22.74 -5.33 -5.61
CA LYS A 129 23.75 -5.39 -4.55
C LYS A 129 23.44 -4.39 -3.42
N PHE A 130 22.16 -4.25 -3.07
CA PHE A 130 21.65 -3.23 -2.16
C PHE A 130 21.42 -3.77 -0.75
N ARG A 131 22.47 -4.18 -0.03
CA ARG A 131 22.35 -4.85 1.30
C ARG A 131 21.60 -4.04 2.38
N HIS A 132 21.50 -2.72 2.20
CA HIS A 132 20.71 -1.81 3.05
C HIS A 132 19.23 -1.73 2.69
N ILE A 133 18.78 -2.42 1.63
CA ILE A 133 17.37 -2.67 1.33
C ILE A 133 17.04 -4.06 1.87
N ARG A 134 16.01 -4.14 2.70
CA ARG A 134 15.61 -5.39 3.36
C ARG A 134 14.11 -5.56 3.34
N MET A 135 13.66 -6.80 3.24
CA MET A 135 12.23 -7.12 3.18
C MET A 135 11.88 -8.21 4.19
N PHE A 136 10.97 -7.89 5.11
CA PHE A 136 10.27 -8.87 5.91
C PHE A 136 9.10 -9.42 5.10
N THR A 137 9.07 -10.74 4.86
CA THR A 137 7.93 -11.36 4.18
C THR A 137 7.04 -12.06 5.18
N THR A 138 5.80 -11.58 5.30
CA THR A 138 4.76 -12.07 6.21
C THR A 138 4.17 -13.38 5.71
N ALA A 139 4.01 -14.36 6.60
CA ALA A 139 3.32 -15.59 6.32
C ALA A 139 1.83 -15.34 6.05
N ARG A 140 1.28 -16.10 5.11
CA ARG A 140 -0.11 -15.98 4.68
C ARG A 140 -1.02 -16.75 5.63
N LYS A 141 -1.74 -16.04 6.50
CA LYS A 141 -2.58 -16.65 7.53
C LYS A 141 -3.86 -15.83 7.73
N PRO A 142 -5.03 -16.26 7.22
CA PRO A 142 -6.28 -15.63 7.60
C PRO A 142 -6.64 -16.05 9.04
N ALA A 143 -7.28 -15.16 9.79
CA ALA A 143 -7.71 -15.46 11.16
C ALA A 143 -9.07 -14.81 11.45
N LEU A 144 -9.95 -15.52 12.17
CA LEU A 144 -11.24 -14.97 12.57
C LEU A 144 -11.09 -13.84 13.60
N GLU A 145 -10.07 -13.94 14.46
CA GLU A 145 -9.78 -12.97 15.52
C GLU A 145 -8.39 -12.34 15.32
N PRO A 146 -8.18 -11.08 15.75
CA PRO A 146 -6.87 -10.43 15.72
C PRO A 146 -5.78 -11.27 16.35
N GLN A 147 -4.70 -11.52 15.61
CA GLN A 147 -3.56 -12.30 16.08
C GLN A 147 -2.49 -11.37 16.66
N ALA A 148 -1.81 -11.82 17.72
CA ALA A 148 -0.68 -11.10 18.31
C ALA A 148 0.64 -11.33 17.55
N ALA A 149 0.72 -12.41 16.75
CA ALA A 149 1.92 -12.82 16.05
C ALA A 149 1.60 -13.45 14.69
N VAL A 150 2.49 -13.26 13.73
CA VAL A 150 2.50 -13.91 12.42
C VAL A 150 3.94 -14.19 12.04
N ASP A 151 4.20 -15.37 11.50
CA ASP A 151 5.54 -15.75 11.08
C ASP A 151 6.01 -14.90 9.90
N GLY A 152 7.32 -14.78 9.76
CA GLY A 152 7.94 -14.16 8.61
C GLY A 152 9.44 -14.03 8.82
N LYS A 153 10.13 -13.45 7.85
CA LYS A 153 11.59 -13.34 7.87
C LYS A 153 12.09 -12.11 7.13
N TRP A 154 13.02 -11.39 7.75
CA TRP A 154 13.83 -10.36 7.10
C TRP A 154 14.87 -10.99 6.19
N THR A 155 14.93 -10.50 4.95
CA THR A 155 15.93 -10.89 3.96
C THR A 155 16.60 -9.64 3.41
N GLU A 156 17.92 -9.65 3.33
CA GLU A 156 18.68 -8.58 2.67
C GLU A 156 18.63 -8.70 1.14
N CYS A 157 18.76 -7.59 0.43
CA CYS A 157 18.77 -7.58 -1.03
C CYS A 157 20.17 -7.91 -1.58
N THR A 158 20.26 -9.08 -2.22
CA THR A 158 21.42 -9.53 -3.01
C THR A 158 20.92 -10.06 -4.36
N PRO A 159 21.82 -10.30 -5.34
CA PRO A 159 21.45 -10.95 -6.60
C PRO A 159 20.74 -12.31 -6.40
N GLU A 160 21.04 -13.03 -5.32
CA GLU A 160 20.47 -14.34 -5.02
C GLU A 160 19.07 -14.24 -4.41
N THR A 161 18.80 -13.20 -3.62
CA THR A 161 17.55 -13.08 -2.84
C THR A 161 16.50 -12.19 -3.51
N VAL A 162 16.92 -11.20 -4.32
CA VAL A 162 16.03 -10.18 -4.86
C VAL A 162 14.87 -10.77 -5.68
N GLY A 163 15.09 -11.92 -6.34
CA GLY A 163 14.07 -12.58 -7.16
C GLY A 163 12.78 -12.92 -6.41
N ALA A 164 12.85 -13.12 -5.09
CA ALA A 164 11.70 -13.42 -4.23
C ALA A 164 11.00 -12.18 -3.65
N PHE A 165 11.62 -11.00 -3.76
CA PHE A 165 11.04 -9.77 -3.21
C PHE A 165 9.79 -9.36 -4.01
N SER A 166 8.85 -8.67 -3.35
CA SER A 166 7.81 -7.93 -4.07
C SER A 166 8.46 -6.93 -5.04
N GLY A 167 8.12 -7.02 -6.32
CA GLY A 167 8.64 -6.12 -7.35
C GLY A 167 8.27 -4.67 -7.08
N THR A 168 6.99 -4.39 -6.84
CA THR A 168 6.52 -3.03 -6.54
C THR A 168 7.23 -2.45 -5.33
N ALA A 169 7.30 -3.21 -4.22
CA ALA A 169 7.90 -2.72 -2.99
C ALA A 169 9.44 -2.60 -3.08
N TYR A 170 10.10 -3.51 -3.81
CA TYR A 170 11.53 -3.43 -4.06
C TYR A 170 11.90 -2.17 -4.86
N PHE A 171 11.22 -1.91 -5.97
CA PHE A 171 11.53 -0.74 -6.80
C PHE A 171 11.20 0.58 -6.10
N PHE A 172 10.15 0.59 -5.26
CA PHE A 172 9.88 1.69 -4.33
C PHE A 172 11.05 1.90 -3.34
N ALA A 173 11.47 0.83 -2.65
CA ALA A 173 12.57 0.89 -1.68
C ALA A 173 13.89 1.31 -2.32
N ARG A 174 14.18 0.82 -3.54
CA ARG A 174 15.38 1.19 -4.30
C ARG A 174 15.40 2.67 -4.62
N ALA A 175 14.31 3.22 -5.13
CA ALA A 175 14.22 4.65 -5.44
C ALA A 175 14.40 5.53 -4.18
N LEU A 176 13.79 5.14 -3.05
CA LEU A 176 14.02 5.82 -1.77
C LEU A 176 15.48 5.72 -1.32
N HIS A 177 16.06 4.53 -1.33
CA HIS A 177 17.44 4.29 -0.90
C HIS A 177 18.44 5.08 -1.75
N GLU A 178 18.27 5.07 -3.08
CA GLU A 178 19.12 5.80 -4.01
C GLU A 178 19.06 7.30 -3.80
N LYS A 179 17.88 7.86 -3.49
CA LYS A 179 17.69 9.29 -3.31
C LYS A 179 18.09 9.78 -1.92
N LEU A 180 17.66 9.08 -0.88
CA LEU A 180 17.86 9.48 0.52
C LEU A 180 19.19 8.99 1.10
N LYS A 181 19.84 8.01 0.47
CA LYS A 181 21.08 7.36 0.93
C LYS A 181 20.99 6.77 2.35
N VAL A 182 19.81 6.23 2.70
CA VAL A 182 19.56 5.59 3.99
C VAL A 182 19.05 4.16 3.82
N PRO A 183 19.24 3.25 4.80
CA PRO A 183 18.62 1.93 4.76
C PRO A 183 17.10 2.00 4.61
N VAL A 184 16.54 1.03 3.89
CA VAL A 184 15.08 0.92 3.68
C VAL A 184 14.62 -0.49 4.00
N GLY A 185 13.77 -0.61 5.02
CA GLY A 185 13.06 -1.82 5.37
C GLY A 185 11.64 -1.82 4.79
N ILE A 186 11.23 -2.94 4.22
CA ILE A 186 9.84 -3.19 3.82
C ILE A 186 9.26 -4.31 4.66
N VAL A 187 8.14 -4.04 5.34
CA VAL A 187 7.30 -5.10 5.91
C VAL A 187 6.25 -5.47 4.85
N HIS A 188 6.45 -6.58 4.16
CA HIS A 188 5.61 -7.03 3.06
C HIS A 188 4.54 -8.02 3.56
N SER A 189 3.27 -7.63 3.42
CA SER A 189 2.11 -8.42 3.81
C SER A 189 1.02 -8.35 2.73
N SER A 190 1.02 -9.32 1.81
CA SER A 190 0.10 -9.33 0.67
C SER A 190 -0.35 -10.75 0.28
N TRP A 191 -1.52 -10.84 -0.35
CA TRP A 191 -2.04 -12.11 -0.84
C TRP A 191 -2.92 -11.94 -2.08
N GLY A 192 -2.54 -12.60 -3.18
CA GLY A 192 -3.28 -12.59 -4.44
C GLY A 192 -4.76 -12.97 -4.36
N GLY A 193 -5.59 -12.24 -5.11
CA GLY A 193 -7.02 -12.50 -5.27
C GLY A 193 -7.88 -12.11 -4.06
N THR A 194 -7.40 -11.17 -3.25
CA THR A 194 -8.06 -10.72 -2.02
C THR A 194 -8.75 -9.38 -2.21
N ALA A 195 -9.89 -9.21 -1.55
CA ALA A 195 -10.69 -7.99 -1.54
C ALA A 195 -10.38 -7.12 -0.33
N ILE A 196 -10.57 -5.80 -0.45
CA ILE A 196 -10.17 -4.83 0.58
C ILE A 196 -10.86 -5.02 1.94
N GLU A 197 -12.08 -5.55 1.96
CA GLU A 197 -12.82 -5.84 3.20
C GLU A 197 -12.07 -6.82 4.11
N ALA A 198 -11.28 -7.73 3.54
CA ALA A 198 -10.47 -8.68 4.32
C ALA A 198 -9.30 -7.99 5.03
N TRP A 199 -8.84 -6.85 4.54
CA TRP A 199 -7.69 -6.07 5.03
C TRP A 199 -8.08 -4.90 5.95
N THR A 200 -9.37 -4.70 6.15
CA THR A 200 -9.94 -3.69 7.05
C THR A 200 -10.46 -4.40 8.29
N SER A 201 -10.25 -3.85 9.50
CA SER A 201 -10.79 -4.50 10.70
C SER A 201 -12.31 -4.62 10.67
N TRP A 202 -12.86 -5.56 11.43
CA TRP A 202 -14.31 -5.76 11.48
C TRP A 202 -15.01 -4.55 12.09
N GLU A 203 -14.47 -4.07 13.21
CA GLU A 203 -14.93 -2.87 13.93
C GLU A 203 -15.09 -1.63 13.02
N ALA A 204 -14.18 -1.43 12.06
CA ALA A 204 -14.23 -0.25 11.19
C ALA A 204 -15.33 -0.32 10.11
N GLN A 205 -15.83 -1.51 9.80
CA GLN A 205 -16.73 -1.71 8.65
C GLN A 205 -18.10 -2.28 9.01
N GLN A 206 -18.25 -2.97 10.14
CA GLN A 206 -19.44 -3.77 10.48
C GLN A 206 -20.77 -2.98 10.45
N ASP A 207 -20.72 -1.70 10.84
CA ASP A 207 -21.92 -0.87 11.00
C ASP A 207 -22.22 0.02 9.79
N ASP A 208 -21.42 -0.07 8.71
CA ASP A 208 -21.64 0.75 7.52
C ASP A 208 -22.69 0.11 6.59
N PRO A 209 -23.92 0.66 6.49
CA PRO A 209 -24.98 0.08 5.68
C PRO A 209 -24.64 0.03 4.19
N ARG A 210 -23.69 0.86 3.73
CA ARG A 210 -23.24 0.89 2.33
C ARG A 210 -22.38 -0.34 1.98
N LEU A 211 -21.93 -1.10 2.97
CA LEU A 211 -21.11 -2.30 2.80
C LEU A 211 -21.91 -3.61 2.95
N GLN A 212 -23.23 -3.54 3.10
CA GLN A 212 -24.07 -4.75 3.21
C GLN A 212 -23.89 -5.71 2.02
N LEU A 213 -23.77 -5.20 0.80
CA LEU A 213 -23.49 -6.01 -0.41
C LEU A 213 -22.20 -6.85 -0.25
N VAL A 214 -21.23 -6.35 0.50
CA VAL A 214 -19.93 -6.99 0.76
C VAL A 214 -20.03 -8.02 1.89
N HIS A 215 -20.80 -7.75 2.94
CA HIS A 215 -20.89 -8.61 4.12
C HIS A 215 -21.87 -9.78 3.98
N GLN A 216 -23.00 -9.57 3.29
CA GLN A 216 -24.06 -10.59 3.17
C GLN A 216 -23.56 -11.97 2.70
N PRO A 217 -22.63 -12.08 1.71
CA PRO A 217 -22.11 -13.37 1.26
C PRO A 217 -21.31 -14.17 2.32
N TRP A 218 -21.05 -13.57 3.49
CA TRP A 218 -20.24 -14.14 4.58
C TRP A 218 -21.01 -14.43 5.86
N LYS A 219 -22.28 -14.02 5.96
CA LYS A 219 -23.08 -14.05 7.21
C LYS A 219 -23.06 -15.42 7.91
N ASP A 220 -23.21 -16.50 7.14
CA ASP A 220 -23.32 -17.87 7.68
C ASP A 220 -22.03 -18.69 7.53
N LYS A 221 -20.91 -18.05 7.15
CA LYS A 221 -19.63 -18.74 6.92
C LYS A 221 -18.76 -18.68 8.17
N ALA A 222 -18.74 -19.75 8.96
CA ALA A 222 -17.96 -19.81 10.19
C ALA A 222 -16.44 -19.86 9.96
N ALA A 223 -15.97 -20.54 8.91
CA ALA A 223 -14.54 -20.77 8.69
C ALA A 223 -13.77 -19.48 8.32
N ALA A 224 -12.47 -19.48 8.65
CA ALA A 224 -11.57 -18.42 8.21
C ALA A 224 -11.34 -18.48 6.70
N ASP A 225 -11.49 -17.35 6.00
CA ASP A 225 -11.17 -17.22 4.58
C ASP A 225 -10.37 -15.94 4.32
N ARG A 226 -9.51 -15.93 3.29
CA ARG A 226 -8.70 -14.78 2.89
C ARG A 226 -9.50 -13.61 2.29
N ASN A 227 -10.77 -13.81 1.94
CA ASN A 227 -11.68 -12.77 1.47
C ASN A 227 -12.81 -12.48 2.46
N LYS A 228 -12.91 -13.23 3.57
CA LYS A 228 -13.87 -12.90 4.62
C LYS A 228 -13.45 -11.56 5.24
N PRO A 229 -14.40 -10.62 5.45
CA PRO A 229 -14.11 -9.34 6.08
C PRO A 229 -13.25 -9.49 7.33
N ALA A 230 -12.27 -8.61 7.50
CA ALA A 230 -11.28 -8.56 8.58
C ALA A 230 -10.28 -9.71 8.71
N ASN A 231 -10.46 -10.84 8.02
CA ASN A 231 -9.64 -12.01 8.33
C ASN A 231 -8.14 -11.85 8.00
N LEU A 232 -7.79 -11.08 6.98
CA LEU A 232 -6.39 -10.78 6.66
C LEU A 232 -5.85 -9.60 7.48
N PHE A 233 -6.71 -8.65 7.84
CA PHE A 233 -6.36 -7.66 8.86
C PHE A 233 -5.92 -8.37 10.14
N ASN A 234 -6.75 -9.28 10.64
CA ASN A 234 -6.54 -10.02 11.87
C ASN A 234 -5.26 -10.85 11.86
N GLY A 235 -5.01 -11.61 10.79
CA GLY A 235 -3.90 -12.55 10.74
C GLY A 235 -2.61 -12.02 10.10
N MET A 236 -2.67 -10.92 9.34
CA MET A 236 -1.53 -10.43 8.53
C MET A 236 -1.26 -8.93 8.64
N VAL A 237 -2.10 -8.13 9.30
CA VAL A 237 -1.85 -6.69 9.55
C VAL A 237 -1.68 -6.43 11.04
N ASN A 238 -2.67 -6.82 11.85
CA ASN A 238 -2.70 -6.63 13.30
C ASN A 238 -1.42 -7.11 14.03
N PRO A 239 -0.81 -8.27 13.67
CA PRO A 239 0.43 -8.72 14.31
C PRO A 239 1.63 -7.78 14.14
N HIS A 240 1.61 -6.91 13.13
CA HIS A 240 2.67 -5.92 12.90
C HIS A 240 2.42 -4.61 13.63
N ILE A 241 1.26 -4.43 14.25
CA ILE A 241 0.96 -3.24 15.03
C ILE A 241 1.51 -3.46 16.45
N PRO A 242 2.35 -2.58 17.00
CA PRO A 242 2.67 -1.22 16.55
C PRO A 242 4.12 -1.05 16.05
N TYR A 243 4.59 -1.87 15.11
CA TYR A 243 5.93 -1.70 14.51
C TYR A 243 6.04 -0.30 13.91
N ALA A 244 7.10 0.43 14.28
CA ALA A 244 7.26 1.79 13.81
C ALA A 244 7.50 1.82 12.30
N ILE A 245 6.67 2.60 11.60
CA ILE A 245 6.75 2.79 10.14
C ILE A 245 6.77 4.27 9.78
N ARG A 246 7.38 4.61 8.65
CA ARG A 246 7.22 5.91 7.99
C ARG A 246 5.87 6.03 7.30
N GLY A 247 5.39 4.95 6.69
CA GLY A 247 4.15 4.95 5.92
C GLY A 247 3.80 3.59 5.32
N ALA A 248 2.75 3.56 4.51
CA ALA A 248 2.27 2.36 3.84
C ALA A 248 2.19 2.55 2.31
N ILE A 249 2.43 1.46 1.58
CA ILE A 249 2.15 1.34 0.15
C ILE A 249 1.14 0.22 -0.11
N TRP A 250 0.16 0.50 -0.97
CA TRP A 250 -0.97 -0.38 -1.24
C TRP A 250 -1.18 -0.64 -2.72
N TYR A 251 -1.25 -1.91 -3.13
CA TYR A 251 -1.57 -2.28 -4.52
C TYR A 251 -2.61 -3.39 -4.57
N GLN A 252 -3.87 -2.96 -4.68
CA GLN A 252 -5.05 -3.80 -4.76
C GLN A 252 -6.22 -3.03 -5.38
N GLY A 253 -7.18 -3.77 -5.93
CA GLY A 253 -8.47 -3.24 -6.38
C GLY A 253 -9.13 -4.13 -7.43
N GLU A 254 -8.35 -5.01 -8.07
CA GLU A 254 -8.79 -5.88 -9.14
C GLU A 254 -9.89 -6.83 -8.66
N ARG A 255 -9.78 -7.35 -7.43
CA ARG A 255 -10.82 -8.22 -6.86
C ARG A 255 -12.14 -7.49 -6.63
N ASN A 256 -12.09 -6.22 -6.24
CA ASN A 256 -13.27 -5.36 -6.06
C ASN A 256 -13.81 -4.81 -7.39
N SER A 257 -13.09 -4.98 -8.51
CA SER A 257 -13.47 -4.49 -9.84
C SER A 257 -14.28 -5.49 -10.67
N ARG A 258 -15.08 -6.35 -10.02
CA ARG A 258 -15.87 -7.40 -10.69
C ARG A 258 -17.34 -7.03 -10.90
N HIS A 259 -17.82 -6.03 -10.16
CA HIS A 259 -19.20 -5.56 -10.23
C HIS A 259 -19.23 -4.06 -9.92
N ILE A 260 -20.13 -3.31 -10.57
CA ILE A 260 -20.20 -1.86 -10.44
C ILE A 260 -20.44 -1.41 -8.98
N GLY A 261 -21.27 -2.15 -8.24
CA GLY A 261 -21.53 -1.87 -6.82
C GLY A 261 -20.26 -1.98 -5.96
N PHE A 262 -19.40 -2.98 -6.22
CA PHE A 262 -18.13 -3.13 -5.51
C PHE A 262 -17.11 -2.05 -5.92
N ALA A 263 -17.07 -1.70 -7.21
CA ALA A 263 -16.21 -0.62 -7.69
C ALA A 263 -16.58 0.73 -7.04
N LYS A 264 -17.88 1.03 -6.93
CA LYS A 264 -18.38 2.25 -6.25
C LYS A 264 -18.13 2.19 -4.73
N ALA A 265 -18.37 1.05 -4.08
CA ALA A 265 -18.12 0.86 -2.65
C ALA A 265 -16.63 1.05 -2.29
N TYR A 266 -15.71 0.82 -3.23
CA TYR A 266 -14.28 1.03 -3.02
C TYR A 266 -13.92 2.47 -2.62
N SER A 267 -14.71 3.47 -3.06
CA SER A 267 -14.54 4.88 -2.65
C SER A 267 -14.83 5.13 -1.17
N ILE A 268 -15.48 4.17 -0.50
CA ILE A 268 -15.74 4.16 0.94
C ILE A 268 -14.70 3.27 1.64
N GLN A 269 -14.49 2.05 1.11
CA GLN A 269 -13.63 1.05 1.74
C GLN A 269 -12.16 1.46 1.80
N LEU A 270 -11.60 2.09 0.76
CA LEU A 270 -10.18 2.45 0.77
C LEU A 270 -9.87 3.56 1.78
N PRO A 271 -10.60 4.70 1.83
CA PRO A 271 -10.45 5.68 2.90
C PRO A 271 -10.69 5.09 4.30
N MET A 272 -11.69 4.21 4.45
CA MET A 272 -11.99 3.52 5.71
C MET A 272 -10.80 2.68 6.18
N MET A 273 -10.21 1.86 5.31
CA MET A 273 -9.04 1.04 5.64
C MET A 273 -7.84 1.91 6.04
N ILE A 274 -7.57 3.00 5.31
CA ILE A 274 -6.47 3.93 5.61
C ILE A 274 -6.64 4.53 7.01
N ASN A 275 -7.83 5.03 7.33
CA ASN A 275 -8.10 5.64 8.64
C ASN A 275 -8.08 4.61 9.77
N ASP A 276 -8.58 3.39 9.52
CA ASP A 276 -8.51 2.29 10.49
C ASP A 276 -7.05 1.93 10.81
N TRP A 277 -6.19 1.80 9.80
CA TRP A 277 -4.77 1.51 10.03
C TRP A 277 -4.08 2.66 10.75
N ARG A 278 -4.30 3.92 10.36
CA ARG A 278 -3.74 5.10 11.05
C ARG A 278 -4.11 5.13 12.52
N ARG A 279 -5.39 4.93 12.84
CA ARG A 279 -5.91 4.86 14.20
C ARG A 279 -5.21 3.76 15.01
N ARG A 280 -5.08 2.56 14.45
CA ARG A 280 -4.53 1.39 15.16
C ARG A 280 -3.02 1.44 15.33
N TRP A 281 -2.29 1.95 14.34
CA TRP A 281 -0.86 2.22 14.50
C TRP A 281 -0.59 3.33 15.52
N GLY A 282 -1.49 4.31 15.63
CA GLY A 282 -1.36 5.41 16.58
C GLY A 282 -0.19 6.34 16.27
N GLN A 283 0.18 6.47 14.99
CA GLN A 283 1.30 7.31 14.52
C GLN A 283 0.84 8.53 13.71
N GLY A 284 -0.36 9.04 14.04
CA GLY A 284 -1.00 10.12 13.29
C GLY A 284 -1.33 9.74 11.84
N ASP A 285 -1.43 10.76 10.98
CA ASP A 285 -1.74 10.58 9.56
C ASP A 285 -0.49 10.22 8.74
N PHE A 286 0.13 9.09 9.05
CA PHE A 286 1.31 8.66 8.30
C PHE A 286 1.02 8.57 6.78
N PRO A 287 2.02 8.85 5.93
CA PRO A 287 1.97 8.67 4.49
C PRO A 287 1.32 7.36 4.03
N PHE A 288 0.27 7.44 3.22
CA PHE A 288 -0.41 6.28 2.63
C PHE A 288 -0.49 6.40 1.11
N LEU A 289 0.29 5.58 0.42
CA LEU A 289 0.41 5.63 -1.04
C LEU A 289 -0.26 4.41 -1.66
N PHE A 290 -0.97 4.59 -2.77
CA PHE A 290 -1.64 3.48 -3.44
C PHE A 290 -1.49 3.54 -4.96
N VAL A 291 -1.66 2.38 -5.60
CA VAL A 291 -1.53 2.24 -7.05
C VAL A 291 -2.91 2.21 -7.69
N GLN A 292 -3.18 3.15 -8.60
CA GLN A 292 -4.39 3.12 -9.42
C GLN A 292 -4.34 1.90 -10.34
N LEU A 293 -5.47 1.26 -10.64
CA LEU A 293 -5.49 0.12 -11.57
C LEU A 293 -4.96 0.51 -12.96
N PRO A 294 -4.12 -0.32 -13.58
CA PRO A 294 -3.55 -0.06 -14.91
C PRO A 294 -4.58 -0.31 -16.01
N ASN A 295 -4.27 0.00 -17.27
CA ASN A 295 -5.07 -0.45 -18.41
C ASN A 295 -5.08 -1.99 -18.53
N PHE A 296 -6.25 -2.56 -18.85
CA PHE A 296 -6.45 -4.01 -18.91
C PHE A 296 -7.58 -4.36 -19.89
N LYS A 297 -7.51 -5.54 -20.53
CA LYS A 297 -8.40 -6.04 -21.60
C LYS A 297 -8.20 -5.38 -22.96
N ALA A 298 -8.96 -5.84 -23.96
CA ALA A 298 -9.00 -5.24 -25.29
C ALA A 298 -9.49 -3.78 -25.23
N VAL A 299 -8.99 -2.95 -26.15
CA VAL A 299 -9.46 -1.57 -26.31
C VAL A 299 -10.94 -1.59 -26.70
N ASN A 300 -11.73 -0.74 -26.04
CA ASN A 300 -13.09 -0.44 -26.44
C ASN A 300 -13.19 1.07 -26.71
N LEU A 301 -13.62 1.43 -27.92
CA LEU A 301 -13.72 2.81 -28.38
C LEU A 301 -15.12 3.41 -28.21
N ASP A 302 -16.12 2.63 -27.80
CA ASP A 302 -17.45 3.15 -27.51
C ASP A 302 -17.41 3.95 -26.18
N PRO A 303 -17.59 5.29 -26.22
CA PRO A 303 -17.55 6.12 -25.02
C PRO A 303 -18.77 5.92 -24.09
N ASN A 304 -19.79 5.17 -24.52
CA ASN A 304 -20.97 4.84 -23.72
C ASN A 304 -20.87 3.46 -23.06
N ALA A 305 -19.83 2.67 -23.38
CA ALA A 305 -19.65 1.35 -22.78
C ALA A 305 -19.42 1.45 -21.26
N VAL A 306 -20.10 0.59 -20.50
CA VAL A 306 -19.94 0.53 -19.04
C VAL A 306 -18.58 -0.08 -18.71
N SER A 307 -17.76 0.64 -17.94
CA SER A 307 -16.47 0.17 -17.45
C SER A 307 -16.45 0.11 -15.92
N VAL A 308 -16.59 -1.10 -15.36
CA VAL A 308 -16.40 -1.33 -13.90
C VAL A 308 -15.00 -0.91 -13.48
N TRP A 309 -14.01 -1.12 -14.34
CA TRP A 309 -12.61 -0.80 -14.08
C TRP A 309 -12.36 0.71 -13.96
N ALA A 310 -12.96 1.52 -14.84
CA ALA A 310 -12.90 2.98 -14.76
C ALA A 310 -13.56 3.51 -13.48
N HIS A 311 -14.69 2.92 -13.05
CA HIS A 311 -15.29 3.26 -11.76
C HIS A 311 -14.39 2.93 -10.57
N THR A 312 -13.66 1.82 -10.59
CA THR A 312 -12.68 1.54 -9.52
C THR A 312 -11.54 2.55 -9.54
N ARG A 313 -11.03 2.96 -10.73
CA ARG A 313 -10.01 4.01 -10.83
C ARG A 313 -10.49 5.35 -10.28
N GLU A 314 -11.75 5.71 -10.53
CA GLU A 314 -12.38 6.89 -9.95
C GLU A 314 -12.45 6.79 -8.42
N SER A 315 -12.91 5.64 -7.89
CA SER A 315 -12.95 5.39 -6.44
C SER A 315 -11.58 5.52 -5.77
N MET A 316 -10.52 5.06 -6.44
CA MET A 316 -9.15 5.26 -6.01
C MET A 316 -8.75 6.74 -6.04
N ALA A 317 -9.04 7.46 -7.11
CA ALA A 317 -8.73 8.89 -7.22
C ALA A 317 -9.45 9.73 -6.15
N LYS A 318 -10.71 9.41 -5.83
CA LYS A 318 -11.49 10.06 -4.77
C LYS A 318 -10.86 9.90 -3.38
N THR A 319 -10.04 8.86 -3.16
CA THR A 319 -9.31 8.65 -1.89
C THR A 319 -8.28 9.75 -1.62
N LEU A 320 -7.82 10.48 -2.64
CA LEU A 320 -6.86 11.59 -2.49
C LEU A 320 -7.41 12.78 -1.67
N VAL A 321 -8.69 12.75 -1.29
CA VAL A 321 -9.26 13.70 -0.32
C VAL A 321 -8.64 13.55 1.07
N LEU A 322 -8.14 12.35 1.42
CA LEU A 322 -7.48 12.13 2.71
C LEU A 322 -6.10 12.80 2.73
N PRO A 323 -5.70 13.44 3.85
CA PRO A 323 -4.39 14.04 4.00
C PRO A 323 -3.30 12.97 3.93
N ASN A 324 -2.09 13.40 3.52
CA ASN A 324 -0.90 12.54 3.42
C ASN A 324 -1.14 11.27 2.60
N THR A 325 -1.91 11.38 1.52
CA THR A 325 -2.12 10.30 0.56
C THR A 325 -1.54 10.64 -0.82
N GLY A 326 -1.23 9.61 -1.59
CA GLY A 326 -0.73 9.76 -2.95
C GLY A 326 -1.08 8.56 -3.82
N MET A 327 -1.26 8.80 -5.12
CA MET A 327 -1.71 7.78 -6.06
C MET A 327 -0.74 7.65 -7.23
N ALA A 328 -0.13 6.48 -7.38
CA ALA A 328 0.59 6.13 -8.59
C ALA A 328 -0.42 5.82 -9.71
N THR A 329 -0.59 6.75 -10.66
CA THR A 329 -1.33 6.51 -11.91
C THR A 329 -0.56 5.50 -12.76
N THR A 330 -1.23 4.49 -13.32
CA THR A 330 -0.59 3.41 -14.11
C THR A 330 -1.31 3.08 -15.42
N ILE A 331 -2.16 4.01 -15.88
CA ILE A 331 -3.02 3.84 -17.07
C ILE A 331 -2.27 3.50 -18.37
N ASP A 332 -0.97 3.76 -18.42
CA ASP A 332 -0.07 3.62 -19.57
C ASP A 332 0.87 2.40 -19.50
N ILE A 333 0.89 1.67 -18.37
CA ILE A 333 1.86 0.59 -18.11
C ILE A 333 1.19 -0.73 -17.71
N GLY A 334 -0.06 -0.93 -18.13
CA GLY A 334 -0.78 -2.19 -18.05
C GLY A 334 -0.51 -3.14 -19.20
N ASP A 335 -1.33 -4.17 -19.29
CA ASP A 335 -1.26 -5.20 -20.34
C ASP A 335 -2.68 -5.60 -20.73
N ALA A 336 -2.97 -5.61 -22.03
CA ALA A 336 -4.30 -5.92 -22.55
C ALA A 336 -4.71 -7.38 -22.30
N LYS A 337 -3.75 -8.30 -22.16
CA LYS A 337 -3.99 -9.74 -22.07
C LYS A 337 -3.68 -10.31 -20.68
N ASP A 338 -2.96 -9.56 -19.85
CA ASP A 338 -2.56 -9.99 -18.51
C ASP A 338 -2.93 -8.94 -17.46
N ILE A 339 -3.60 -9.37 -16.40
CA ILE A 339 -3.96 -8.51 -15.26
C ILE A 339 -2.73 -8.19 -14.38
N HIS A 340 -1.61 -8.86 -14.61
CA HIS A 340 -0.34 -8.71 -13.90
C HIS A 340 0.75 -8.06 -14.77
N PRO A 341 0.68 -6.75 -15.06
CA PRO A 341 1.68 -6.10 -15.89
C PRO A 341 3.08 -6.18 -15.27
N LYS A 342 4.07 -6.53 -16.09
CA LYS A 342 5.43 -6.84 -15.63
C LYS A 342 6.29 -5.62 -15.28
N ASN A 343 5.88 -4.42 -15.69
CA ASN A 343 6.60 -3.17 -15.41
C ASN A 343 6.36 -2.69 -13.97
N LYS A 344 6.87 -3.43 -12.98
CA LYS A 344 6.82 -3.02 -11.56
C LYS A 344 7.82 -1.93 -11.23
N GLN A 345 8.84 -1.74 -12.07
CA GLN A 345 9.81 -0.65 -11.97
C GLN A 345 9.11 0.70 -11.90
N ASP A 346 8.29 1.01 -12.89
CA ASP A 346 7.63 2.32 -12.96
C ASP A 346 6.53 2.46 -11.90
N VAL A 347 5.86 1.37 -11.53
CA VAL A 347 4.90 1.40 -10.41
C VAL A 347 5.59 1.79 -9.10
N GLY A 348 6.67 1.09 -8.73
CA GLY A 348 7.42 1.39 -7.51
C GLY A 348 8.04 2.78 -7.53
N ARG A 349 8.58 3.21 -8.68
CA ARG A 349 9.13 4.57 -8.85
C ARG A 349 8.07 5.65 -8.72
N ARG A 350 6.87 5.48 -9.28
CA ARG A 350 5.76 6.45 -9.15
C ARG A 350 5.26 6.57 -7.72
N LEU A 351 5.26 5.49 -6.93
CA LEU A 351 5.02 5.57 -5.49
C LEU A 351 6.15 6.32 -4.77
N ALA A 352 7.41 6.01 -5.09
CA ALA A 352 8.56 6.66 -4.45
C ALA A 352 8.60 8.16 -4.75
N ASN A 353 8.22 8.56 -5.97
CA ASN A 353 8.06 9.94 -6.38
C ASN A 353 7.14 10.74 -5.45
N TRP A 354 5.95 10.21 -5.15
CA TRP A 354 5.04 10.80 -4.16
C TRP A 354 5.70 10.91 -2.79
N ALA A 355 6.33 9.84 -2.31
CA ALA A 355 6.98 9.86 -1.02
C ALA A 355 8.09 10.92 -0.93
N LEU A 356 8.97 10.95 -1.93
CA LEU A 356 10.12 11.85 -1.99
C LEU A 356 9.69 13.32 -2.07
N ALA A 357 8.74 13.64 -2.95
CA ALA A 357 8.29 15.00 -3.17
C ALA A 357 7.49 15.54 -1.96
N GLU A 358 6.50 14.78 -1.47
CA GLU A 358 5.56 15.29 -0.47
C GLU A 358 6.05 15.08 0.98
N PHE A 359 6.84 14.03 1.25
CA PHE A 359 7.17 13.63 2.63
C PHE A 359 8.67 13.65 2.96
N TYR A 360 9.53 13.94 1.98
CA TYR A 360 10.98 14.13 2.19
C TYR A 360 11.53 15.41 1.57
N ASN A 361 10.65 16.34 1.16
CA ASN A 361 11.01 17.65 0.61
C ASN A 361 11.98 17.58 -0.57
N GLN A 362 11.93 16.52 -1.39
CA GLN A 362 12.77 16.36 -2.57
C GLN A 362 12.11 17.05 -3.78
N THR A 363 12.41 18.33 -3.95
CA THR A 363 11.75 19.22 -4.94
C THR A 363 12.14 18.96 -6.39
N ASP A 364 13.22 18.20 -6.64
CA ASP A 364 13.67 17.82 -7.98
C ASP A 364 13.01 16.54 -8.51
N VAL A 365 12.21 15.86 -7.68
CA VAL A 365 11.47 14.65 -8.05
C VAL A 365 10.05 15.02 -8.47
N PRO A 366 9.53 14.50 -9.60
CA PRO A 366 8.14 14.76 -9.97
C PRO A 366 7.18 13.99 -9.07
N THR A 367 6.24 14.67 -8.40
CA THR A 367 5.22 14.02 -7.56
C THR A 367 4.34 13.04 -8.38
N SER A 368 3.63 13.56 -9.38
CA SER A 368 2.62 12.81 -10.15
C SER A 368 2.53 13.30 -11.61
N GLY A 369 1.78 12.56 -12.44
CA GLY A 369 1.25 13.06 -13.70
C GLY A 369 0.03 13.97 -13.50
N PRO A 370 -0.53 14.55 -14.57
CA PRO A 370 -1.67 15.47 -14.47
C PRO A 370 -2.86 14.85 -13.73
N LEU A 371 -3.41 15.58 -12.75
CA LEU A 371 -4.62 15.20 -12.02
C LEU A 371 -5.70 16.25 -12.27
N TYR A 372 -6.91 15.82 -12.61
CA TYR A 372 -8.04 16.73 -12.81
C TYR A 372 -8.24 17.63 -11.59
N GLU A 373 -8.39 18.94 -11.83
CA GLU A 373 -8.62 19.95 -10.80
C GLU A 373 -9.99 20.59 -10.97
N SER A 374 -10.28 21.11 -12.16
CA SER A 374 -11.52 21.81 -12.47
C SER A 374 -11.75 21.87 -13.97
N HIS A 375 -12.92 22.32 -14.36
CA HIS A 375 -13.22 22.69 -15.74
C HIS A 375 -14.15 23.91 -15.80
N LYS A 376 -14.21 24.54 -16.97
CA LYS A 376 -15.16 25.59 -17.30
C LYS A 376 -15.76 25.34 -18.68
N ILE A 377 -17.07 25.49 -18.80
CA ILE A 377 -17.77 25.45 -20.09
C ILE A 377 -17.75 26.86 -20.68
N GLU A 378 -17.28 26.99 -21.92
CA GLU A 378 -17.18 28.25 -22.67
C GLU A 378 -17.83 28.05 -24.06
N GLY A 379 -19.13 28.34 -24.17
CA GLY A 379 -19.91 28.02 -25.37
C GLY A 379 -19.97 26.51 -25.60
N SER A 380 -19.53 26.06 -26.77
CA SER A 380 -19.45 24.63 -27.14
C SER A 380 -18.16 23.94 -26.67
N LYS A 381 -17.32 24.62 -25.88
CA LYS A 381 -16.00 24.12 -25.45
C LYS A 381 -15.96 23.84 -23.97
N VAL A 382 -15.13 22.90 -23.56
CA VAL A 382 -14.79 22.66 -22.15
C VAL A 382 -13.29 22.87 -21.95
N ILE A 383 -12.94 23.79 -21.06
CA ILE A 383 -11.54 24.08 -20.69
C ILE A 383 -11.23 23.39 -19.37
N VAL A 384 -10.30 22.44 -19.40
CA VAL A 384 -9.92 21.59 -18.27
C VAL A 384 -8.60 22.07 -17.67
N THR A 385 -8.58 22.18 -16.35
CA THR A 385 -7.40 22.51 -15.55
C THR A 385 -6.93 21.28 -14.78
N PHE A 386 -5.61 21.09 -14.71
CA PHE A 386 -4.99 19.96 -14.05
C PHE A 386 -3.92 20.43 -13.05
N ARG A 387 -3.84 19.77 -11.89
CA ARG A 387 -2.66 19.81 -11.02
C ARG A 387 -1.56 18.91 -11.57
N HIS A 388 -0.31 19.15 -11.17
CA HIS A 388 0.88 18.43 -11.65
C HIS A 388 1.05 18.45 -13.18
N ALA A 389 0.59 19.53 -13.81
CA ALA A 389 0.47 19.68 -15.26
C ALA A 389 1.59 20.49 -15.92
N LYS A 390 2.69 20.77 -15.21
CA LYS A 390 3.77 21.59 -15.78
C LYS A 390 4.36 20.92 -17.03
N GLY A 391 4.30 21.65 -18.16
CA GLY A 391 4.73 21.19 -19.47
C GLY A 391 3.89 20.04 -20.01
N LEU A 392 2.56 20.19 -20.03
CA LEU A 392 1.67 19.23 -20.69
C LEU A 392 2.10 18.97 -22.13
N ALA A 393 2.01 17.71 -22.52
CA ALA A 393 2.25 17.26 -23.88
C ALA A 393 1.32 16.09 -24.24
N ALA A 394 1.01 15.96 -25.53
CA ALA A 394 0.41 14.78 -26.11
C ALA A 394 1.53 13.88 -26.66
N LYS A 395 1.67 12.68 -26.11
CA LYS A 395 2.67 11.71 -26.59
C LYS A 395 2.28 11.26 -28.00
N GLY A 396 3.19 11.45 -28.96
CA GLY A 396 3.00 11.01 -30.35
C GLY A 396 2.18 11.94 -31.24
N GLY A 397 1.87 13.18 -30.83
CA GLY A 397 1.14 14.13 -31.68
C GLY A 397 0.84 15.46 -30.99
N ARG A 398 0.02 16.29 -31.63
CA ARG A 398 -0.49 17.54 -31.02
C ARG A 398 -1.84 17.36 -30.33
N GLU A 399 -2.64 16.41 -30.79
CA GLU A 399 -3.97 16.14 -30.26
C GLU A 399 -3.93 15.21 -29.04
N VAL A 400 -4.77 15.51 -28.07
CA VAL A 400 -4.94 14.71 -26.85
C VAL A 400 -6.04 13.69 -27.08
N ALA A 401 -5.68 12.41 -27.00
CA ALA A 401 -6.60 11.29 -27.13
C ALA A 401 -7.27 10.94 -25.79
N GLY A 402 -8.47 10.36 -25.89
CA GLY A 402 -9.17 9.74 -24.76
C GLY A 402 -10.25 10.60 -24.11
N PHE A 403 -10.61 11.74 -24.70
CA PHE A 403 -11.75 12.54 -24.28
C PHE A 403 -13.05 12.12 -24.94
N ALA A 404 -14.13 12.14 -24.16
CA ALA A 404 -15.49 12.06 -24.63
C ALA A 404 -16.33 13.18 -23.99
N MET A 405 -17.35 13.65 -24.71
CA MET A 405 -18.23 14.75 -24.30
C MET A 405 -19.69 14.34 -24.46
N ALA A 406 -20.54 14.75 -23.51
CA ALA A 406 -21.98 14.57 -23.57
C ALA A 406 -22.70 15.91 -23.38
N GLY A 407 -23.85 16.05 -24.03
CA GLY A 407 -24.79 17.15 -23.81
C GLY A 407 -25.87 16.77 -22.79
N ALA A 408 -26.98 17.49 -22.81
CA ALA A 408 -28.13 17.23 -21.94
C ALA A 408 -28.78 15.85 -22.16
N ASP A 409 -28.56 15.22 -23.33
CA ASP A 409 -29.03 13.87 -23.67
C ASP A 409 -28.28 12.75 -22.93
N LYS A 410 -27.21 13.10 -22.21
CA LYS A 410 -26.33 12.19 -21.46
C LYS A 410 -25.64 11.12 -22.31
N LYS A 411 -25.62 11.30 -23.64
CA LYS A 411 -24.92 10.42 -24.56
C LYS A 411 -23.52 10.96 -24.84
N PHE A 412 -22.52 10.12 -24.61
CA PHE A 412 -21.14 10.50 -24.85
C PHE A 412 -20.76 10.27 -26.31
N TYR A 413 -20.01 11.23 -26.87
CA TYR A 413 -19.40 11.20 -28.18
C TYR A 413 -17.89 11.40 -28.04
N GLY A 414 -17.09 10.83 -28.95
CA GLY A 414 -15.66 11.12 -29.00
C GLY A 414 -15.42 12.62 -29.18
N ALA A 415 -14.44 13.17 -28.46
CA ALA A 415 -14.15 14.59 -28.46
C ALA A 415 -12.70 14.86 -28.88
N THR A 416 -12.50 15.96 -29.61
CA THR A 416 -11.17 16.48 -29.96
C THR A 416 -10.66 17.30 -28.79
N ALA A 417 -9.37 17.15 -28.47
CA ALA A 417 -8.75 17.94 -27.42
C ALA A 417 -7.34 18.43 -27.78
N ILE A 418 -7.03 19.67 -27.40
CA ILE A 418 -5.74 20.33 -27.65
C ILE A 418 -5.21 20.99 -26.37
N ILE A 419 -3.89 21.08 -26.26
CA ILE A 419 -3.22 21.79 -25.17
C ILE A 419 -3.09 23.26 -25.56
N ARG A 420 -3.66 24.15 -24.74
CA ARG A 420 -3.57 25.60 -24.89
C ARG A 420 -2.20 26.10 -24.45
N GLN A 421 -1.82 27.30 -24.92
CA GLN A 421 -0.56 27.96 -24.53
C GLN A 421 -0.43 28.21 -23.02
N ASP A 422 -1.56 28.39 -22.33
CA ASP A 422 -1.63 28.59 -20.88
C ASP A 422 -1.54 27.29 -20.07
N GLY A 423 -1.35 26.14 -20.72
CA GLY A 423 -1.21 24.84 -20.07
C GLY A 423 -2.53 24.17 -19.67
N ARG A 424 -3.68 24.69 -20.12
CA ARG A 424 -5.00 24.02 -19.98
C ARG A 424 -5.31 23.15 -21.21
N VAL A 425 -6.27 22.25 -21.08
CA VAL A 425 -6.75 21.42 -22.19
C VAL A 425 -8.11 21.92 -22.65
N GLU A 426 -8.24 22.26 -23.93
CA GLU A 426 -9.51 22.59 -24.56
C GLU A 426 -10.10 21.33 -25.19
N VAL A 427 -11.36 21.03 -24.89
CA VAL A 427 -12.10 19.87 -25.40
C VAL A 427 -13.32 20.35 -26.18
N THR A 428 -13.53 19.81 -27.37
CA THR A 428 -14.64 20.16 -28.29
C THR A 428 -15.25 18.91 -28.90
N CYS A 429 -16.54 18.94 -29.19
CA CYS A 429 -17.22 17.87 -29.93
C CYS A 429 -18.26 18.47 -30.87
N GLU A 430 -18.13 18.21 -32.18
CA GLU A 430 -19.05 18.74 -33.20
C GLU A 430 -20.50 18.26 -33.01
N LEU A 431 -20.68 17.10 -32.37
CA LEU A 431 -21.99 16.52 -32.08
C LEU A 431 -22.63 17.07 -30.79
N VAL A 432 -21.93 17.94 -30.05
CA VAL A 432 -22.39 18.47 -28.76
C VAL A 432 -22.24 20.00 -28.74
N GLU A 433 -23.32 20.70 -29.08
CA GLU A 433 -23.33 22.18 -29.08
C GLU A 433 -23.33 22.77 -27.66
N GLN A 434 -23.97 22.08 -26.70
CA GLN A 434 -24.10 22.49 -25.30
C GLN A 434 -23.52 21.41 -24.38
N PRO A 435 -22.21 21.48 -24.06
CA PRO A 435 -21.55 20.49 -23.22
C PRO A 435 -22.16 20.46 -21.81
N ALA A 436 -22.47 19.26 -21.32
CA ALA A 436 -22.91 19.03 -19.94
C ALA A 436 -21.87 18.25 -19.12
N ALA A 437 -21.13 17.34 -19.77
CA ALA A 437 -20.11 16.54 -19.10
C ALA A 437 -18.98 16.10 -20.04
N ILE A 438 -17.82 15.82 -19.45
CA ILE A 438 -16.69 15.19 -20.13
C ILE A 438 -16.16 14.00 -19.34
N ARG A 439 -15.53 13.08 -20.07
CA ARG A 439 -14.80 11.93 -19.54
C ARG A 439 -13.42 11.87 -20.18
N TYR A 440 -12.41 11.51 -19.40
CA TYR A 440 -11.06 11.26 -19.88
C TYR A 440 -10.60 9.86 -19.47
N GLY A 441 -10.17 9.05 -20.45
CA GLY A 441 -9.63 7.70 -20.18
C GLY A 441 -10.65 6.75 -19.53
N TRP A 442 -11.94 6.92 -19.81
CA TRP A 442 -13.03 6.20 -19.15
C TRP A 442 -13.35 4.85 -19.78
N ALA A 443 -12.40 3.92 -19.74
CA ALA A 443 -12.58 2.53 -20.21
C ALA A 443 -11.63 1.56 -19.46
N ASP A 444 -11.82 0.25 -19.65
CA ASP A 444 -10.90 -0.77 -19.10
C ASP A 444 -9.48 -0.61 -19.66
N ASN A 445 -9.35 -0.45 -20.98
CA ASN A 445 -8.11 -0.15 -21.70
C ASN A 445 -8.29 1.02 -22.68
N PRO A 446 -8.24 2.28 -22.20
CA PRO A 446 -8.43 3.44 -23.04
C PRO A 446 -7.16 3.79 -23.82
N VAL A 447 -7.32 4.42 -24.98
CA VAL A 447 -6.21 5.05 -25.71
C VAL A 447 -6.03 6.47 -25.16
N VAL A 448 -4.92 6.70 -24.47
CA VAL A 448 -4.58 7.97 -23.82
C VAL A 448 -3.14 8.36 -24.09
N ASN A 449 -2.87 9.66 -24.20
CA ASN A 449 -1.52 10.18 -24.48
C ASN A 449 -1.15 11.47 -23.74
N LEU A 450 -2.01 11.98 -22.84
CA LEU A 450 -1.72 13.21 -22.09
C LEU A 450 -0.69 12.93 -20.99
N VAL A 451 0.44 13.64 -21.04
CA VAL A 451 1.51 13.55 -20.06
C VAL A 451 1.95 14.94 -19.60
N ASN A 452 2.65 15.04 -18.48
CA ASN A 452 3.41 16.25 -18.13
C ASN A 452 4.85 16.19 -18.68
N ARG A 453 5.67 17.21 -18.39
CA ARG A 453 7.07 17.31 -18.85
C ARG A 453 7.96 16.13 -18.47
N HIS A 454 7.57 15.36 -17.45
CA HIS A 454 8.30 14.18 -16.97
C HIS A 454 7.83 12.89 -17.65
N GLY A 455 6.88 12.97 -18.59
CA GLY A 455 6.30 11.81 -19.27
C GLY A 455 5.33 11.01 -18.40
N LEU A 456 4.90 11.54 -17.24
CA LEU A 456 3.94 10.87 -16.36
C LEU A 456 2.51 11.09 -16.89
N PRO A 457 1.67 10.04 -17.00
CA PRO A 457 0.35 10.11 -17.62
C PRO A 457 -0.67 10.84 -16.75
N ALA A 458 -1.65 11.46 -17.40
CA ALA A 458 -2.82 12.00 -16.75
C ALA A 458 -3.70 10.88 -16.16
N ALA A 459 -4.25 11.10 -14.97
CA ALA A 459 -5.20 10.16 -14.37
C ALA A 459 -6.57 10.25 -15.06
N PRO A 460 -7.26 9.11 -15.30
CA PRO A 460 -8.65 9.11 -15.75
C PRO A 460 -9.58 9.87 -14.81
N PHE A 461 -10.59 10.55 -15.37
CA PHE A 461 -11.62 11.25 -14.60
C PHE A 461 -12.93 11.37 -15.39
N ARG A 462 -14.00 11.78 -14.69
CA ARG A 462 -15.27 12.20 -15.28
C ARG A 462 -15.82 13.42 -14.54
N THR A 463 -16.71 14.18 -15.18
CA THR A 463 -17.40 15.32 -14.54
C THR A 463 -18.88 15.06 -14.30
N ASP A 464 -19.44 13.96 -14.82
CA ASP A 464 -20.81 13.52 -14.54
C ASP A 464 -20.92 12.68 -13.26
N ASP A 465 -22.12 12.66 -12.68
CA ASP A 465 -22.52 11.81 -11.55
C ASP A 465 -23.55 10.74 -11.95
N TRP A 466 -23.83 10.61 -13.25
CA TRP A 466 -24.85 9.73 -13.82
C TRP A 466 -24.58 8.23 -13.60
#